data_AF-A0A4Q3WCJ6-F1
#
_entry.id   AF-A0A4Q3WCJ6-F1
#
_cell.length_a   1.000
_cell.length_b   1.000
_cell.length_c   1.000
_cell.angle_alpha   90.00
_cell.angle_beta   90.00
_cell.angle_gamma   90.00
#
_symmetry.space_group_name_H-M   'P 1'
#
loop_
_entity.id
_entity.type
_entity.pdbx_description
1 polymer ?
#
loop_
_entity_poly.entity_id
_entity_poly.type
_entity_poly.pdbx_seq_one_letter_code
_entity_poly.pdbx_strand_id
1 'polypeptide(L)' 'MTFFCFLDSDHLPMAHMEPLDAESLEEARQQAFHLLRLHQSAKAARIYHGPQEVAVLEAREGQA' A
#
# COMPACT_ATOMS: atom_id res chain seq x y z
N MET A 1 -2.77 2.86 16.37
CA MET A 1 -2.23 3.68 15.26
C MET A 1 -3.02 3.31 14.03
N THR A 2 -3.33 4.23 13.12
CA THR A 2 -4.13 3.91 11.92
C THR A 2 -3.28 4.15 10.69
N PHE A 3 -2.97 3.06 9.99
CA PHE A 3 -2.29 3.13 8.71
C PHE A 3 -3.31 3.06 7.57
N PHE A 4 -3.01 3.73 6.46
CA PHE A 4 -3.79 3.65 5.23
C PHE A 4 -2.89 3.21 4.10
N CYS A 5 -3.37 2.30 3.26
CA CYS A 5 -2.72 1.91 2.02
C CYS A 5 -3.39 2.62 0.86
N PHE A 6 -2.59 3.19 -0.03
CA PHE A 6 -3.02 3.77 -1.28
C PHE A 6 -2.41 2.96 -2.42
N LEU A 7 -3.26 2.34 -3.23
CA LEU A 7 -2.83 1.56 -4.40
C LEU A 7 -2.81 2.46 -5.64
N ASP A 8 -1.62 2.69 -6.18
CA ASP A 8 -1.40 3.49 -7.39
C ASP A 8 -1.54 2.59 -8.63
N SER A 9 -2.46 2.90 -9.54
CA SER A 9 -2.71 2.13 -10.77
C SER A 9 -3.03 3.05 -11.95
N ASP A 10 -2.42 2.80 -13.11
CA ASP A 10 -2.68 3.53 -14.36
C ASP A 10 -4.11 3.36 -14.88
N HIS A 11 -4.82 2.32 -14.43
CA HIS A 11 -6.10 1.92 -15.00
C HIS A 11 -7.30 2.34 -14.17
N LEU A 12 -7.08 2.93 -13.00
CA LEU A 12 -8.15 3.34 -12.09
C LEU A 12 -8.26 4.86 -12.06
N PRO A 13 -9.39 5.44 -12.46
CA PRO A 13 -9.62 6.88 -12.41
C PRO A 13 -9.73 7.42 -10.97
N MET A 14 -9.89 6.52 -9.99
CA MET A 14 -9.93 6.85 -8.56
C MET A 14 -8.90 5.99 -7.85
N ALA A 15 -8.08 6.65 -7.04
CA ALA A 15 -7.18 5.95 -6.15
C ALA A 15 -7.95 5.16 -5.08
N HIS A 16 -7.57 3.90 -4.89
CA HIS A 16 -8.09 3.08 -3.81
C HIS A 16 -7.25 3.32 -2.56
N MET A 17 -7.88 3.92 -1.55
CA MET A 17 -7.32 4.04 -0.21
C MET A 17 -8.08 3.12 0.74
N GLU A 18 -7.36 2.21 1.41
CA GLU A 18 -7.92 1.23 2.33
C GLU A 18 -7.24 1.33 3.70
N PRO A 19 -7.99 1.24 4.82
CA PRO A 19 -7.39 1.16 6.14
C PRO A 19 -6.65 -0.18 6.32
N LEU A 20 -5.48 -0.12 6.96
CA LEU A 20 -4.70 -1.31 7.31
C LEU A 20 -4.95 -1.65 8.78
N ASP A 21 -5.20 -2.93 9.05
CA ASP A 21 -5.37 -3.46 10.40
C ASP A 21 -4.00 -3.81 11.00
N ALA A 22 -3.14 -2.79 11.13
CA ALA A 22 -1.75 -2.95 11.52
C ALA A 22 -1.41 -2.09 12.74
N GLU A 23 -0.69 -2.68 13.70
CA GLU A 23 -0.23 -1.99 14.91
C GLU A 23 1.18 -1.41 14.74
N SER A 24 1.92 -1.88 13.72
CA SER A 24 3.28 -1.45 13.40
C SER A 24 3.47 -1.14 11.91
N LEU A 25 4.52 -0.40 11.58
CA LEU A 25 4.90 -0.14 10.19
C LEU A 25 5.26 -1.43 9.43
N GLU A 26 5.85 -2.40 10.12
CA GLU A 26 6.21 -3.69 9.52
C GLU A 26 4.95 -4.47 9.10
N GLU A 27 3.97 -4.59 10.00
CA GLU A 27 2.68 -5.21 9.70
C GLU A 27 1.95 -4.46 8.57
N ALA A 28 1.97 -3.12 8.61
CA ALA A 28 1.38 -2.29 7.57
C ALA A 28 2.03 -2.57 6.20
N ARG A 29 3.36 -2.75 6.16
CA ARG A 29 4.08 -3.13 4.93
C ARG A 29 3.68 -4.52 4.44
N GLN A 30 3.54 -5.50 5.34
CA GLN A 30 3.11 -6.85 4.97
C GLN A 30 1.70 -6.85 4.36
N GLN A 31 0.77 -6.11 4.97
CA GLN A 31 -0.60 -5.99 4.45
C GLN A 31 -0.67 -5.21 3.14
N ALA A 32 0.03 -4.07 3.05
CA ALA A 32 0.12 -3.28 1.82
C ALA A 32 0.74 -4.09 0.68
N PHE A 33 1.75 -4.92 0.96
CA PHE A 33 2.33 -5.84 -0.01
C PHE A 33 1.32 -6.89 -0.48
N HIS A 34 0.54 -7.46 0.45
CA HIS A 34 -0.53 -8.40 0.09
C HIS A 34 -1.56 -7.75 -0.84
N LEU A 35 -2.03 -6.54 -0.50
CA LEU A 35 -2.93 -5.76 -1.34
C LEU A 35 -2.32 -5.47 -2.72
N LEU A 36 -1.06 -5.04 -2.78
CA LEU A 36 -0.35 -4.80 -4.03
C LEU A 36 -0.32 -6.04 -4.94
N ARG A 37 -0.18 -7.24 -4.36
CA ARG A 37 -0.19 -8.50 -5.11
C ARG A 37 -1.59 -8.93 -5.57
N LEU A 38 -2.63 -8.59 -4.81
CA LEU A 38 -4.02 -8.85 -5.22
C LEU A 38 -4.42 -7.96 -6.40
N HIS A 39 -3.94 -6.72 -6.42
CA HIS A 39 -4.22 -5.77 -7.49
C HIS A 39 -3.13 -5.82 -8.57
N GLN A 40 -3.25 -6.76 -9.52
CA GLN A 40 -2.25 -6.95 -10.59
C GLN A 40 -2.01 -5.70 -11.48
N SER A 41 -2.95 -4.76 -11.50
CA SER A 41 -2.81 -3.48 -12.21
C SER A 41 -2.18 -2.38 -11.36
N ALA A 42 -1.96 -2.60 -10.07
CA ALA A 42 -1.32 -1.65 -9.18
C ALA A 42 0.21 -1.70 -9.35
N LYS A 43 0.81 -0.52 -9.47
CA LYS A 43 2.25 -0.33 -9.62
C LYS A 43 2.95 -0.14 -8.28
N ALA A 44 2.27 0.49 -7.33
CA ALA A 44 2.80 0.76 -6.03
C ALA A 44 1.71 0.77 -4.95
N ALA A 45 2.10 0.44 -3.73
CA ALA A 45 1.32 0.64 -2.52
C ALA A 45 2.03 1.67 -1.64
N ARG A 46 1.42 2.85 -1.45
CA ARG A 46 1.90 3.89 -0.54
C ARG A 46 1.21 3.74 0.81
N ILE A 47 1.97 3.83 1.89
CA ILE A 47 1.47 3.67 3.26
C ILE A 47 1.51 5.03 3.95
N TYR A 48 0.39 5.42 4.55
CA TYR A 48 0.23 6.65 5.29
C TYR A 48 -0.06 6.37 6.76
N HIS A 49 0.46 7.21 7.66
CA HIS A 49 0.06 7.29 9.06
C HIS A 49 -0.48 8.70 9.32
N GLY A 50 -1.80 8.82 9.42
CA GLY A 50 -2.46 10.12 9.34
C GLY A 50 -2.17 10.81 7.98
N PRO A 51 -1.74 12.08 7.95
CA PRO A 51 -1.42 12.79 6.71
C PRO A 51 -0.02 12.48 6.16
N GLN A 52 0.81 11.74 6.90
CA GLN A 52 2.21 11.52 6.56
C GLN A 52 2.40 10.21 5.80
N GLU A 53 3.06 10.26 4.65
CA GLU A 53 3.57 9.06 3.97
C GLU A 53 4.75 8.49 4.75
N VAL A 54 4.68 7.20 5.07
CA VAL A 54 5.68 6.51 5.90
C VAL A 54 6.42 5.41 5.15
N ALA A 55 5.86 4.91 4.04
CA ALA A 55 6.52 3.92 3.19
C ALA A 55 5.89 3.86 1.79
N VAL A 56 6.65 3.37 0.83
CA VAL A 56 6.17 2.98 -0.51
C VAL A 56 6.70 1.58 -0.81
N LEU A 57 5.87 0.77 -1.47
CA LEU A 57 6.22 -0.54 -1.99
C LEU A 57 5.97 -0.54 -3.49
N GLU A 58 6.98 -0.83 -4.30
CA GLU A 58 6.80 -0.97 -5.74
C GLU A 58 6.52 -2.43 -6.11
N ALA A 59 5.63 -2.68 -7.07
CA ALA A 59 5.31 -4.02 -7.54
C ALA A 59 6.53 -4.75 -8.13
N ARG A 60 7.58 -4.00 -8.49
CA ARG A 60 8.85 -4.51 -9.01
C ARG A 60 9.84 -4.92 -7.90
N GLU A 61 9.69 -4.41 -6.68
CA GLU A 61 10.58 -4.71 -5.55
C GLU A 61 10.23 -6.04 -4.84
N GLY A 62 9.12 -6.69 -5.19
CA GLY A 62 8.74 -8.01 -4.68
C GLY A 62 9.54 -9.20 -5.24
N GLN A 63 10.64 -8.94 -5.97
CA GLN A 63 11.58 -9.93 -6.48
C GLN A 63 12.95 -9.76 -5.81
N ALA A 64 13.05 -10.04 -4.51
CA ALA A 64 14.32 -10.22 -3.82
C ALA A 64 14.19 -11.35 -2.80
#